data_AF-A0A258E779-F1
#
_entry.id   AF-A0A258E779-F1
#
_cell.length_a   1.000
_cell.length_b   1.000
_cell.length_c   1.000
_cell.angle_alpha   90.00
_cell.angle_beta   90.00
_cell.angle_gamma   90.00
#
_symmetry.space_group_name_H-M   'P 1'
#
loop_
_entity.id
_entity.type
_entity.pdbx_description
1 polymer ?
#
loop_
_entity_poly.entity_id
_entity_poly.type
_entity_poly.pdbx_seq_one_letter_code
_entity_poly.pdbx_strand_id
1 'polypeptide(L)'
;MLRWLLLAVVVVGLAPGTFLRTPTGLRSDVAEVRVTPIAARTGVSGDLTLTGAWELSSAHGWFGGFSALVADGEGGLIAGSDRGWLLDIDLSGPAPHAVPGSFRFIGRRESAREEVVDL
;
A
#
# COMPACT_ATOMS: atom_id res chain seq x y z
N MET A 1 -13.88 33.66 -30.91
CA MET A 1 -12.49 34.02 -30.56
C MET A 1 -12.23 33.93 -29.06
N LEU A 2 -13.01 34.59 -28.20
CA LEU A 2 -12.85 34.54 -26.75
C LEU A 2 -12.81 33.12 -26.15
N ARG A 3 -13.68 32.22 -26.63
CA ARG A 3 -13.72 30.81 -26.19
C ARG A 3 -12.38 30.08 -26.39
N TRP A 4 -11.72 30.30 -27.52
CA TRP A 4 -10.43 29.66 -27.82
C TRP A 4 -9.29 30.24 -26.97
N LEU A 5 -9.33 31.56 -26.71
CA LEU A 5 -8.38 32.21 -25.82
C LEU A 5 -8.50 31.68 -24.38
N LEU A 6 -9.74 31.54 -23.87
CA LEU A 6 -9.98 30.97 -22.54
C LEU A 6 -9.50 29.51 -22.44
N LEU A 7 -9.74 28.69 -23.47
CA LEU A 7 -9.22 27.33 -23.54
C LEU A 7 -7.69 27.29 -23.55
N ALA A 8 -7.04 28.16 -24.32
CA ALA A 8 -5.58 28.25 -24.34
C ALA A 8 -5.02 28.62 -22.96
N VAL A 9 -5.64 29.56 -22.25
CA VAL A 9 -5.25 29.93 -20.88
C VAL A 9 -5.39 28.74 -19.92
N VAL A 10 -6.46 27.96 -20.00
CA VAL A 10 -6.64 26.75 -19.17
C VAL A 10 -5.57 25.71 -19.48
N VAL A 11 -5.30 25.45 -20.77
CA VAL A 11 -4.29 24.48 -21.19
C VAL A 11 -2.90 24.89 -20.71
N VAL A 12 -2.51 26.15 -20.91
CA VAL A 12 -1.19 26.66 -20.47
C VAL A 12 -1.11 26.74 -18.95
N GLY A 13 -2.20 27.02 -18.25
CA GLY A 13 -2.24 27.02 -16.78
C GLY A 13 -2.10 25.62 -16.16
N LEU A 14 -2.65 24.59 -16.80
CA LEU A 14 -2.64 23.21 -16.28
C LEU A 14 -1.44 22.38 -16.77
N ALA A 15 -0.88 22.68 -17.95
CA ALA A 15 0.22 21.91 -18.54
C ALA A 15 1.50 21.83 -17.68
N PRO A 16 1.97 22.89 -17.00
CA PRO A 16 3.19 22.81 -16.19
C PRO A 16 3.12 21.76 -15.08
N GLY A 17 1.94 21.57 -14.49
CA GLY A 17 1.70 20.56 -13.46
C GLY A 17 1.89 19.12 -13.94
N THR A 18 1.82 18.86 -15.26
CA THR A 18 2.08 17.51 -15.79
C THR A 18 3.56 17.16 -15.84
N PHE A 19 4.45 18.15 -15.87
CA PHE A 19 5.91 17.96 -15.85
C PHE A 19 6.47 17.80 -14.43
N LEU A 20 5.75 18.28 -13.41
CA LEU A 20 6.14 18.20 -12.00
C LEU A 20 5.58 16.97 -11.28
N ARG A 21 5.20 15.92 -12.02
CA ARG A 21 4.70 14.69 -11.40
C ARG A 21 5.82 13.95 -10.69
N THR A 22 5.58 13.60 -9.43
CA THR A 22 6.41 12.66 -8.68
C THR A 22 6.28 11.26 -9.31
N PRO A 23 7.38 10.58 -9.65
CA PRO A 23 7.33 9.19 -10.06
C PRO A 23 6.84 8.33 -8.89
N THR A 24 5.82 7.50 -9.14
CA THR A 24 5.22 6.61 -8.14
C THR A 24 5.68 5.16 -8.28
N GLY A 25 6.70 4.90 -9.11
CA GLY A 25 7.17 3.57 -9.46
C GLY A 25 6.30 2.89 -10.52
N LEU A 26 6.53 1.60 -10.74
CA LEU A 26 5.69 0.66 -11.48
C LEU A 26 5.13 -0.40 -10.53
N ARG A 27 3.95 -0.96 -10.83
CA ARG A 27 3.37 -2.06 -10.01
C ARG A 27 4.28 -3.30 -9.98
N SER A 28 5.18 -3.45 -10.94
CA SER A 28 6.15 -4.53 -11.01
C SER A 28 7.41 -4.29 -10.19
N ASP A 29 7.56 -3.11 -9.58
CA ASP A 29 8.73 -2.81 -8.75
C ASP A 29 8.70 -3.70 -7.50
N VAL A 30 9.89 -4.12 -7.06
CA VAL A 30 10.00 -4.91 -5.83
C VAL A 30 9.80 -3.98 -4.64
N ALA A 31 8.82 -4.28 -3.78
CA ALA A 31 8.64 -3.52 -2.55
C ALA A 31 9.61 -4.03 -1.47
N GLU A 32 10.50 -3.14 -1.02
CA GLU A 32 11.24 -3.33 0.23
C GLU A 32 10.37 -2.85 1.39
N VAL A 33 9.88 -3.77 2.22
CA VAL A 33 9.02 -3.46 3.36
C VAL A 33 9.84 -3.55 4.64
N ARG A 34 9.89 -2.44 5.38
CA ARG A 34 10.52 -2.35 6.70
C ARG A 34 9.46 -2.46 7.78
N VAL A 35 9.77 -3.25 8.79
CA VAL A 35 8.95 -3.44 9.99
C VAL A 35 9.72 -2.86 11.18
N THR A 36 9.26 -1.73 11.72
CA THR A 36 9.96 -1.01 12.79
C THR A 36 9.10 -1.06 14.05
N PRO A 37 9.63 -1.49 15.20
CA PRO A 37 8.86 -1.47 16.45
C PRO A 37 8.53 -0.03 16.84
N ILE A 38 7.30 0.19 17.30
CA ILE A 38 6.85 1.48 17.81
C ILE A 38 6.40 1.34 19.27
N ALA A 39 6.61 2.40 20.05
CA ALA A 39 6.19 2.42 21.44
C ALA A 39 4.66 2.36 21.52
N ALA A 40 4.16 1.54 22.44
CA ALA A 40 2.74 1.53 22.77
C ALA A 40 2.28 2.93 23.22
N ARG A 41 1.13 3.37 22.73
CA ARG A 41 0.52 4.62 23.19
C ARG A 41 0.05 4.46 24.63
N THR A 42 0.39 5.43 25.48
CA THR A 42 -0.09 5.48 26.86
C THR A 42 -1.58 5.83 26.88
N GLY A 43 -2.30 5.32 27.88
CA GLY A 43 -3.71 5.67 28.11
C GLY A 43 -4.74 4.86 27.33
N VAL A 44 -4.35 3.73 26.72
CA VAL A 44 -5.29 2.75 26.14
C VAL A 44 -5.46 1.60 27.12
N SER A 45 -6.70 1.32 27.55
CA SER A 45 -7.06 0.20 28.41
C SER A 45 -8.31 -0.51 27.91
N GLY A 46 -8.40 -1.82 28.12
CA GLY A 46 -9.51 -2.68 27.71
C GLY A 46 -9.17 -4.16 27.92
N ASP A 47 -10.07 -5.05 27.53
CA ASP A 47 -9.90 -6.50 27.71
C ASP A 47 -8.80 -7.09 26.81
N LEU A 48 -8.42 -6.39 25.75
CA LEU A 48 -7.33 -6.76 24.86
C LEU A 48 -6.00 -6.23 25.38
N THR A 49 -5.04 -7.12 25.55
CA THR A 49 -3.67 -6.76 25.90
C THR A 49 -2.87 -6.52 24.62
N LEU A 50 -2.32 -5.31 24.47
CA LEU A 50 -1.41 -5.00 23.38
C LEU A 50 -0.03 -5.62 23.68
N THR A 51 0.34 -6.65 22.92
CA THR A 51 1.61 -7.37 23.09
C THR A 51 2.77 -6.75 22.31
N GLY A 52 2.47 -5.95 21.30
CA GLY A 52 3.46 -5.22 20.51
C GLY A 52 2.80 -4.36 19.44
N ALA A 53 3.56 -3.41 18.92
CA ALA A 53 3.13 -2.53 17.84
C ALA A 53 4.31 -2.26 16.90
N TRP A 54 4.03 -2.26 15.60
CA TRP A 54 5.03 -2.05 14.57
C TRP A 54 4.49 -1.12 13.49
N GLU A 55 5.37 -0.27 12.97
CA GLU A 55 5.15 0.51 11.76
C GLU A 55 5.66 -0.29 10.56
N LEU A 56 4.81 -0.41 9.54
CA LEU A 56 5.20 -0.93 8.24
C LEU A 56 5.46 0.25 7.30
N SER A 57 6.63 0.28 6.65
CA SER A 57 6.98 1.32 5.69
C SER A 57 7.63 0.75 4.44
N SER A 58 7.40 1.40 3.30
CA SER A 58 8.05 1.09 2.03
C SER A 58 8.06 2.34 1.14
N ALA A 59 9.06 2.45 0.27
CA ALA A 59 9.12 3.48 -0.77
C ALA A 59 8.25 3.12 -2.00
N HIS A 60 7.69 1.91 -2.05
CA HIS A 60 6.88 1.45 -3.17
C HIS A 60 5.56 2.24 -3.28
N GLY A 61 5.25 2.81 -4.45
CA GLY A 61 4.14 3.78 -4.57
C GLY A 61 2.73 3.22 -4.43
N TRP A 62 2.58 1.90 -4.37
CA TRP A 62 1.32 1.21 -4.02
C TRP A 62 1.32 0.63 -2.61
N PHE A 63 2.33 0.88 -1.79
CA PHE A 63 2.37 0.36 -0.44
C PHE A 63 1.38 1.08 0.50
N GLY A 64 0.92 0.37 1.54
CA GLY A 64 0.04 0.90 2.58
C GLY A 64 -1.45 0.74 2.30
N GLY A 65 -2.28 1.25 3.21
CA GLY A 65 -3.75 1.12 3.10
C GLY A 65 -4.22 -0.32 3.24
N PHE A 66 -3.66 -1.06 4.22
CA PHE A 66 -4.13 -2.40 4.57
C PHE A 66 -5.42 -2.28 5.38
N SER A 67 -6.47 -2.96 4.92
CA SER A 67 -7.83 -2.94 5.46
C SER A 67 -8.26 -4.30 6.01
N ALA A 68 -7.52 -5.36 5.70
CA ALA A 68 -7.78 -6.71 6.17
C ALA A 68 -6.50 -7.37 6.70
N LEU A 69 -6.67 -8.21 7.72
CA LEU A 69 -5.63 -9.06 8.29
C LEU A 69 -6.21 -10.46 8.47
N VAL A 70 -5.51 -11.48 7.97
CA VAL A 70 -5.91 -12.89 8.06
C VAL A 70 -4.75 -13.68 8.64
N ALA A 71 -5.02 -14.51 9.65
CA ALA A 71 -4.02 -15.45 10.17
C ALA A 71 -3.73 -16.54 9.15
N ASP A 72 -2.45 -16.80 8.91
CA ASP A 72 -1.95 -17.87 8.04
C ASP A 72 -1.17 -18.87 8.91
N GLY A 73 -1.89 -19.85 9.46
CA GLY A 73 -1.33 -20.82 10.41
C GLY A 73 -0.91 -20.21 11.75
N GLU A 74 0.04 -20.86 12.44
CA GLU A 74 0.45 -20.48 13.81
C GLU A 74 1.44 -19.30 13.87
N GLY A 75 2.03 -18.92 12.73
CA GLY A 75 3.09 -17.90 12.70
C GLY A 75 3.05 -17.00 11.47
N GLY A 76 1.98 -17.04 10.68
CA GLY A 76 1.82 -16.20 9.50
C GLY A 76 0.66 -15.23 9.65
N LEU A 77 0.77 -14.08 9.00
CA LEU A 77 -0.29 -13.10 8.87
C LEU A 77 -0.26 -12.53 7.46
N ILE A 78 -1.40 -12.53 6.79
CA ILE A 78 -1.57 -11.92 5.48
C ILE A 78 -2.32 -10.60 5.64
N ALA A 79 -1.71 -9.51 5.20
CA ALA A 79 -2.32 -8.19 5.16
C ALA A 79 -2.86 -7.88 3.75
N GLY A 80 -4.16 -7.61 3.66
CA GLY A 80 -4.85 -7.25 2.43
C GLY A 80 -5.16 -5.75 2.36
N SER A 81 -5.01 -5.17 1.17
CA SER A 81 -5.39 -3.79 0.86
C SER A 81 -6.58 -3.75 -0.09
N ASP A 82 -7.48 -2.79 0.10
CA ASP A 82 -8.61 -2.49 -0.80
C ASP A 82 -8.16 -2.20 -2.25
N ARG A 83 -6.87 -1.91 -2.46
CA ARG A 83 -6.27 -1.74 -3.78
C ARG A 83 -5.89 -3.06 -4.46
N GLY A 84 -6.26 -4.21 -3.89
CA GLY A 84 -5.97 -5.54 -4.44
C GLY A 84 -4.53 -6.00 -4.23
N TRP A 85 -3.89 -5.59 -3.13
CA TRP A 85 -2.53 -6.00 -2.77
C TRP A 85 -2.53 -6.85 -1.52
N LEU A 86 -1.68 -7.88 -1.53
CA LEU A 86 -1.38 -8.69 -0.36
C LEU A 86 0.07 -8.48 0.09
N LEU A 87 0.31 -8.62 1.39
CA LEU A 87 1.63 -8.69 2.02
C LEU A 87 1.62 -9.84 3.02
N ASP A 88 2.61 -10.72 2.95
CA ASP A 88 2.75 -11.79 3.93
C ASP A 88 3.73 -11.33 5.02
N ILE A 89 3.38 -11.57 6.28
CA ILE A 89 4.11 -11.17 7.47
C ILE A 89 4.37 -12.44 8.29
N ASP A 90 5.63 -12.70 8.58
CA ASP A 90 6.05 -13.81 9.43
C ASP A 90 6.18 -13.32 10.88
N LEU A 91 5.47 -14.03 11.77
CA LEU A 91 5.36 -13.85 13.21
C LEU A 91 6.04 -14.98 14.01
N SER A 92 6.68 -15.95 13.37
CA SER A 92 7.30 -17.10 14.03
C SER A 92 8.54 -16.73 14.85
N GLY A 93 9.13 -15.57 14.56
CA GLY A 93 10.30 -15.02 15.24
C GLY A 93 9.94 -14.14 16.46
N PRO A 94 10.96 -13.60 17.15
CA PRO A 94 10.77 -12.68 18.26
C PRO A 94 10.20 -11.31 17.84
N ALA A 95 10.26 -10.99 16.55
CA ALA A 95 9.69 -9.79 15.97
C ALA A 95 9.07 -10.12 14.60
N PRO A 96 7.96 -9.46 14.23
CA PRO A 96 7.37 -9.60 12.91
C PRO A 96 8.32 -9.13 11.83
N HIS A 97 8.32 -9.82 10.70
CA HIS A 97 9.04 -9.41 9.51
C HIS A 97 8.18 -9.61 8.27
N ALA A 98 8.28 -8.66 7.33
CA ALA A 98 7.65 -8.81 6.03
C ALA A 98 8.39 -9.88 5.23
N VAL A 99 7.66 -10.86 4.68
CA VAL A 99 8.25 -11.91 3.86
C VAL A 99 8.77 -11.28 2.57
N PRO A 100 10.07 -11.39 2.23
CA PRO A 100 10.64 -10.76 1.05
C PRO A 100 9.91 -11.18 -0.24
N GLY A 101 9.53 -10.20 -1.06
CA GLY A 101 8.85 -10.44 -2.33
C GLY A 101 7.38 -10.88 -2.22
N SER A 102 6.81 -10.96 -1.01
CA SER A 102 5.40 -11.34 -0.83
C SER A 102 4.41 -10.22 -1.18
N PHE A 103 4.88 -8.96 -1.21
CA PHE A 103 4.05 -7.82 -1.58
C PHE A 103 3.65 -7.91 -3.05
N ARG A 104 2.39 -8.27 -3.31
CA ARG A 104 1.93 -8.65 -4.65
C ARG A 104 0.52 -8.15 -4.94
N PHE A 105 0.29 -7.78 -6.18
CA PHE A 105 -1.05 -7.50 -6.69
C PHE A 105 -1.76 -8.82 -7.04
N ILE A 106 -2.98 -9.00 -6.55
CA ILE A 106 -3.77 -10.23 -6.76
C ILE A 106 -4.86 -10.09 -7.84
N GLY A 107 -5.09 -8.88 -8.36
CA GLY A 107 -6.04 -8.70 -9.44
C GLY A 107 -5.56 -9.34 -10.75
N ARG A 108 -6.47 -9.98 -11.48
CA ARG A 108 -6.25 -10.35 -12.89
C ARG A 108 -6.70 -9.22 -13.79
N ARG A 109 -5.88 -8.89 -14.77
CA ARG A 109 -6.25 -8.00 -15.85
C ARG A 109 -6.98 -8.81 -16.91
N GLU A 110 -8.30 -8.67 -17.02
CA GLU A 110 -9.10 -9.34 -18.05
C GLU A 110 -9.09 -8.54 -19.37
N SER A 111 -8.97 -7.21 -19.31
CA SER A 111 -8.83 -6.38 -20.51
C SER A 111 -7.99 -5.11 -20.25
N ALA A 112 -7.75 -4.31 -21.29
CA ALA A 112 -7.05 -3.03 -21.14
C ALA A 112 -7.73 -2.09 -20.11
N ARG A 113 -9.03 -2.29 -19.83
CA ARG A 113 -9.88 -1.45 -18.98
C ARG A 113 -10.56 -2.21 -17.82
N GLU A 114 -10.27 -3.49 -17.63
CA GLU A 114 -11.00 -4.33 -16.66
C GLU A 114 -10.02 -5.15 -15.83
N GLU A 115 -10.13 -5.00 -14.52
CA GLU A 115 -9.38 -5.76 -13.51
C GLU A 115 -10.40 -6.46 -12.61
N VAL A 116 -10.28 -7.78 -12.48
CA VAL A 116 -11.11 -8.62 -11.62
C VAL A 116 -10.25 -9.09 -10.46
N VAL A 117 -10.73 -8.87 -9.24
CA VAL A 117 -10.13 -9.41 -8.02
C VAL A 117 -11.08 -10.49 -7.51
N ASP A 118 -10.62 -11.74 -7.53
CA ASP A 118 -11.32 -12.85 -6.89
C ASP A 118 -10.66 -13.05 -5.52
N LEU A 119 -11.42 -12.77 -4.44
CA LEU A 119 -10.95 -12.82 -3.04
C LEU A 119 -11.37 -14.13 -2.39
#